data_AF-A0A2J8KRZ3-F1
#
_entry.id   AF-A0A2J8KRZ3-F1
#
_cell.length_a   1.000
_cell.length_b   1.000
_cell.length_c   1.000
_cell.angle_alpha   90.00
_cell.angle_beta   90.00
_cell.angle_gamma   90.00
#
_symmetry.space_group_name_H-M   'P 1'
#
loop_
_entity.id
_entity.type
_entity.pdbx_description
1 polymer ?
#
loop_
_entity_poly.entity_id
_entity_poly.type
_entity_poly.pdbx_seq_one_letter_code
_entity_poly.pdbx_strand_id
1 'polypeptide(L)'
;MGSNSEVARLLASSDPLAQIAEDKPYAELWMGTHPRGDAKILDNRISQKTLSQWIAENQDSLGSKVKDTFNGNLPFLFKVLSVETPLSIQAHPNKELAEKLHLQAPQHYPDANHKPEMAIALTPFQGLCGFRPVEEIVTFLKKVPEFQFLIGDEAATHLKQTMSHDSQAVASSLQSCFSHLMKSEKKVVVEQLNLLVKRISQQAAAGNNMEDIFGELLLQLHQQYPGDIGCFAIYFLNLLTLKPGEAMFLEANVPHAYLKGDCVECMACSDNTVRAGLTPKFIDVPTL
;
A
#
# COMPACT_ATOMS: atom_id res chain seq x y z
N MET A 1 18.65 0.98 -8.67
CA MET A 1 17.89 0.11 -9.60
C MET A 1 18.13 0.63 -11.00
N GLY A 2 17.91 -0.24 -11.97
CA GLY A 2 18.35 -0.19 -13.35
C GLY A 2 17.84 -1.48 -13.97
N SER A 3 18.70 -2.27 -14.60
CA SER A 3 18.33 -3.58 -15.17
C SER A 3 17.88 -4.64 -14.14
N ASN A 4 18.06 -4.39 -12.84
CA ASN A 4 17.55 -5.26 -11.77
C ASN A 4 16.02 -5.16 -11.59
N SER A 5 15.37 -4.13 -12.11
CA SER A 5 13.91 -4.00 -12.07
C SER A 5 13.25 -4.82 -13.18
N GLU A 6 12.17 -5.54 -12.86
CA GLU A 6 11.34 -6.19 -13.88
C GLU A 6 10.75 -5.18 -14.87
N VAL A 7 10.34 -4.00 -14.38
CA VAL A 7 9.88 -2.90 -15.26
C VAL A 7 10.96 -2.50 -16.27
N ALA A 8 12.23 -2.38 -15.85
CA ALA A 8 13.32 -2.07 -16.76
C ALA A 8 13.57 -3.18 -17.79
N ARG A 9 13.51 -4.45 -17.36
CA ARG A 9 13.65 -5.62 -18.26
C ARG A 9 12.54 -5.69 -19.30
N LEU A 10 11.30 -5.42 -18.90
CA LEU A 10 10.14 -5.35 -19.80
C LEU A 10 10.28 -4.19 -20.79
N LEU A 11 10.77 -3.02 -20.35
CA LEU A 11 11.04 -1.90 -21.25
C LEU A 11 12.11 -2.27 -22.29
N ALA A 12 13.25 -2.83 -21.86
CA ALA A 12 14.33 -3.20 -22.78
C ALA A 12 13.95 -4.30 -23.78
N SER A 13 13.05 -5.23 -23.37
CA SER A 13 12.57 -6.29 -24.26
C SER A 13 11.50 -5.83 -25.26
N SER A 14 10.75 -4.77 -24.94
CA SER A 14 9.68 -4.24 -25.80
C SER A 14 10.16 -3.20 -26.81
N ASP A 15 11.26 -2.48 -26.52
CA ASP A 15 11.86 -1.51 -27.42
C ASP A 15 13.38 -1.75 -27.54
N PRO A 16 13.87 -2.29 -28.67
CA PRO A 16 15.31 -2.52 -28.89
C PRO A 16 16.19 -1.26 -28.81
N LEU A 17 15.60 -0.06 -28.88
CA LEU A 17 16.30 1.20 -28.76
C LEU A 17 16.31 1.74 -27.31
N ALA A 18 15.55 1.14 -26.40
CA ALA A 18 15.50 1.57 -25.02
C ALA A 18 16.85 1.35 -24.32
N GLN A 19 17.41 2.42 -23.79
CA GLN A 19 18.61 2.37 -22.95
C GLN A 19 18.21 2.43 -21.49
N ILE A 20 18.60 1.41 -20.72
CA ILE A 20 18.34 1.36 -19.28
C ILE A 20 19.41 2.16 -18.55
N ALA A 21 18.97 3.17 -17.79
CA ALA A 21 19.84 3.94 -16.92
C ALA A 21 20.01 3.19 -15.59
N GLU A 22 21.21 2.67 -15.34
CA GLU A 22 21.49 1.79 -14.20
C GLU A 22 21.38 2.47 -12.81
N ASP A 23 21.36 3.79 -12.79
CA ASP A 23 21.22 4.62 -11.60
C ASP A 23 19.78 5.08 -11.33
N LYS A 24 18.81 4.79 -12.22
CA LYS A 24 17.43 5.28 -12.11
C LYS A 24 16.43 4.23 -11.63
N PRO A 25 15.48 4.60 -10.75
CA PRO A 25 14.38 3.71 -10.41
C PRO A 25 13.42 3.53 -11.59
N TYR A 26 13.10 2.27 -11.90
CA TYR A 26 12.01 1.88 -12.80
C TYR A 26 10.95 1.22 -11.92
N ALA A 27 9.93 1.97 -11.52
CA ALA A 27 9.01 1.56 -10.45
C ALA A 27 7.73 0.89 -10.99
N GLU A 28 7.11 1.46 -12.03
CA GLU A 28 5.82 1.00 -12.53
C GLU A 28 5.82 1.00 -14.08
N LEU A 29 5.37 -0.09 -14.70
CA LEU A 29 5.00 -0.16 -16.11
C LEU A 29 3.47 -0.11 -16.21
N TRP A 30 2.91 0.92 -16.83
CA TRP A 30 1.46 1.12 -16.93
C TRP A 30 0.94 0.61 -18.27
N MET A 31 -0.13 -0.19 -18.23
CA MET A 31 -0.78 -0.78 -19.40
C MET A 31 -2.28 -0.53 -19.30
N GLY A 32 -2.77 0.41 -20.10
CA GLY A 32 -4.18 0.78 -20.13
C GLY A 32 -4.38 2.18 -20.71
N THR A 33 -5.53 2.78 -20.41
CA THR A 33 -5.95 4.09 -20.95
C THR A 33 -5.90 5.21 -19.91
N HIS A 34 -5.13 5.05 -18.83
CA HIS A 34 -5.11 6.05 -17.76
C HIS A 34 -4.50 7.37 -18.26
N PRO A 35 -5.11 8.56 -18.04
CA PRO A 35 -4.64 9.82 -18.60
C PRO A 35 -3.19 10.19 -18.29
N ARG A 36 -2.66 9.73 -17.14
CA ARG A 36 -1.28 9.97 -16.69
C ARG A 36 -0.24 9.04 -17.33
N GLY A 37 -0.67 7.98 -18.02
CA GLY A 37 0.18 6.92 -18.53
C GLY A 37 -0.51 6.10 -19.61
N ASP A 38 -1.14 6.78 -20.57
CA ASP A 38 -1.90 6.14 -21.65
C ASP A 38 -0.95 5.34 -22.55
N ALA A 39 -1.28 4.07 -22.77
CA ALA A 39 -0.43 3.17 -23.52
C ALA A 39 -0.28 3.65 -24.98
N LYS A 40 0.94 3.58 -25.50
CA LYS A 40 1.25 3.98 -26.88
C LYS A 40 1.09 2.81 -27.84
N ILE A 41 0.56 3.10 -29.02
CA ILE A 41 0.51 2.16 -30.12
C ILE A 41 1.72 2.42 -31.03
N LEU A 42 2.59 1.43 -31.19
CA LEU A 42 3.81 1.53 -32.01
C LEU A 42 3.62 0.98 -33.44
N ASP A 43 2.48 0.37 -33.73
CA ASP A 43 2.17 -0.10 -35.08
C ASP A 43 1.79 1.06 -36.00
N ASN A 44 2.67 1.40 -36.94
CA ASN A 44 2.48 2.50 -37.89
C ASN A 44 1.28 2.32 -38.84
N ARG A 45 0.66 1.13 -38.88
CA ARG A 45 -0.57 0.88 -39.65
C ARG A 45 -1.81 1.39 -38.93
N ILE A 46 -1.73 1.64 -37.62
CA ILE A 46 -2.80 2.21 -36.81
C ILE A 46 -2.61 3.72 -36.75
N SER A 47 -3.65 4.49 -37.09
CA SER A 47 -3.59 5.95 -37.12
C SER A 47 -3.49 6.57 -35.73
N GLN A 48 -4.16 5.97 -34.74
CA GLN A 48 -4.17 6.44 -33.36
C GLN A 48 -2.82 6.23 -32.69
N LYS A 49 -2.41 7.20 -31.86
CA LYS A 49 -1.11 7.15 -31.17
C LYS A 49 -1.20 6.50 -29.80
N THR A 50 -2.38 6.49 -29.20
CA THR A 50 -2.60 5.91 -27.87
C THR A 50 -3.77 4.93 -27.85
N LEU A 51 -3.78 4.07 -26.83
CA LEU A 51 -4.82 3.08 -26.63
C LEU A 51 -6.18 3.75 -26.35
N SER A 52 -6.22 4.85 -25.59
CA SER A 52 -7.49 5.56 -25.35
C SER A 52 -8.12 6.10 -26.63
N GLN A 53 -7.32 6.69 -27.53
CA GLN A 53 -7.77 7.17 -28.84
C GLN A 53 -8.31 6.02 -29.69
N TRP A 54 -7.59 4.89 -29.71
CA TRP A 54 -8.02 3.73 -30.47
C TRP A 54 -9.32 3.12 -29.93
N ILE A 55 -9.46 2.97 -28.61
CA ILE A 55 -10.69 2.45 -27.97
C ILE A 55 -11.87 3.39 -28.23
N ALA A 56 -11.68 4.72 -28.20
CA ALA A 56 -12.75 5.68 -28.47
C ALA A 56 -13.39 5.49 -29.86
N GLU A 57 -12.60 5.10 -30.86
CA GLU A 57 -13.07 4.82 -32.23
C GLU A 57 -13.47 3.35 -32.46
N ASN A 58 -13.10 2.44 -31.55
CA ASN A 58 -13.30 0.99 -31.69
C ASN A 58 -14.00 0.38 -30.46
N GLN A 59 -14.98 1.08 -29.86
CA GLN A 59 -15.58 0.67 -28.58
C GLN A 59 -16.17 -0.76 -28.56
N ASP A 60 -16.52 -1.32 -29.72
CA ASP A 60 -17.01 -2.69 -29.81
C ASP A 60 -15.93 -3.73 -29.46
N SER A 61 -14.64 -3.35 -29.48
CA SER A 61 -13.52 -4.19 -29.01
C SER A 61 -13.57 -4.48 -27.51
N LEU A 62 -14.29 -3.67 -26.72
CA LEU A 62 -14.51 -3.91 -25.29
C LEU A 62 -15.56 -5.01 -25.06
N GLY A 63 -16.39 -5.31 -26.07
CA GLY A 63 -17.60 -6.10 -25.93
C GLY A 63 -18.75 -5.29 -25.30
N SER A 64 -19.99 -5.62 -25.69
CA SER A 64 -21.20 -4.87 -25.30
C SER A 64 -21.35 -4.71 -23.78
N LYS A 65 -21.12 -5.79 -23.01
CA LYS A 65 -21.25 -5.75 -21.55
C LYS A 65 -20.34 -4.70 -20.90
N VAL A 66 -19.07 -4.63 -21.29
CA VAL A 66 -18.11 -3.68 -20.72
C VAL A 66 -18.45 -2.26 -21.19
N LYS A 67 -18.75 -2.11 -22.48
CA LYS A 67 -19.15 -0.82 -23.07
C LYS A 67 -20.35 -0.21 -22.35
N ASP A 68 -21.40 -0.99 -22.12
CA ASP A 68 -22.62 -0.53 -21.47
C ASP A 68 -22.41 -0.26 -19.97
N THR A 69 -21.62 -1.08 -19.29
CA THR A 69 -21.39 -0.96 -17.83
C THR A 69 -20.43 0.19 -17.48
N PHE A 70 -19.41 0.43 -18.30
CA PHE A 70 -18.31 1.36 -18.01
C PHE A 70 -18.24 2.52 -19.00
N ASN A 71 -19.34 2.83 -19.68
CA ASN A 71 -19.50 3.96 -20.60
C ASN A 71 -18.42 3.99 -21.70
N GLY A 72 -18.12 2.82 -22.29
CA GLY A 72 -17.12 2.69 -23.35
C GLY A 72 -15.67 2.89 -22.91
N ASN A 73 -15.37 2.85 -21.60
CA ASN A 73 -14.01 2.96 -21.07
C ASN A 73 -13.45 1.60 -20.67
N LEU A 74 -12.11 1.48 -20.73
CA LEU A 74 -11.41 0.34 -20.13
C LEU A 74 -11.51 0.43 -18.59
N PRO A 75 -12.11 -0.56 -17.91
CA PRO A 75 -12.47 -0.41 -16.50
C PRO A 75 -11.35 -0.74 -15.51
N PHE A 76 -10.16 -1.09 -16.01
CA PHE A 76 -9.02 -1.45 -15.19
C PHE A 76 -7.73 -0.80 -15.71
N LEU A 77 -6.78 -0.63 -14.82
CA LEU A 77 -5.38 -0.32 -15.11
C LEU A 77 -4.54 -1.54 -14.71
N PHE A 78 -3.77 -2.05 -15.66
CA PHE A 78 -2.86 -3.15 -15.45
C PHE A 78 -1.43 -2.63 -15.31
N LYS A 79 -0.66 -3.18 -14.38
CA LYS A 79 0.70 -2.73 -14.11
C LYS A 79 1.65 -3.88 -13.82
N VAL A 80 2.93 -3.62 -14.05
CA VAL A 80 4.02 -4.33 -13.39
C VAL A 80 4.72 -3.36 -12.45
N LEU A 81 4.97 -3.77 -11.21
CA LEU A 81 5.67 -2.98 -10.21
C LEU A 81 6.99 -3.63 -9.85
N SER A 82 8.00 -2.80 -9.63
CA SER A 82 9.28 -3.17 -9.00
C SER A 82 9.46 -2.36 -7.72
N VAL A 83 9.21 -2.98 -6.58
CA VAL A 83 9.21 -2.35 -5.26
C VAL A 83 10.54 -2.61 -4.56
N GLU A 84 11.40 -1.60 -4.50
CA GLU A 84 12.66 -1.65 -3.73
C GLU A 84 12.57 -0.89 -2.40
N THR A 85 11.75 0.16 -2.37
CA THR A 85 11.44 0.94 -1.18
C THR A 85 9.95 0.77 -0.87
N PRO A 86 9.57 0.53 0.40
CA PRO A 86 8.18 0.39 0.81
C PRO A 86 7.30 1.52 0.28
N LEU A 87 6.12 1.18 -0.22
CA LEU A 87 5.11 2.16 -0.57
C LEU A 87 4.38 2.64 0.69
N SER A 88 3.61 3.71 0.54
CA SER A 88 2.80 4.22 1.65
C SER A 88 1.79 3.19 2.13
N ILE A 89 1.61 3.12 3.44
CA ILE A 89 0.46 2.42 4.01
C ILE A 89 -0.79 3.19 3.58
N GLN A 90 -1.74 2.49 3.00
CA GLN A 90 -2.91 3.10 2.39
C GLN A 90 -4.15 2.23 2.51
N ALA A 91 -5.31 2.87 2.40
CA ALA A 91 -6.60 2.24 2.18
C ALA A 91 -7.33 2.98 1.07
N HIS A 92 -8.17 2.24 0.34
CA HIS A 92 -8.98 2.80 -0.75
C HIS A 92 -10.44 2.87 -0.34
N PRO A 93 -11.12 4.02 -0.50
CA PRO A 93 -12.51 4.13 -0.14
C PRO A 93 -13.37 3.19 -0.99
N ASN A 94 -14.46 2.69 -0.39
CA ASN A 94 -15.52 2.05 -1.17
C ASN A 94 -16.23 3.09 -2.07
N LYS A 95 -17.12 2.64 -2.95
CA LYS A 95 -17.74 3.51 -3.97
C LYS A 95 -18.50 4.68 -3.36
N GLU A 96 -19.29 4.41 -2.33
CA GLU A 96 -20.09 5.43 -1.62
C GLU A 96 -19.19 6.47 -0.94
N LEU A 97 -18.12 6.04 -0.27
CA LEU A 97 -17.18 6.95 0.38
C LEU A 97 -16.38 7.75 -0.63
N ALA A 98 -15.97 7.14 -1.76
CA ALA A 98 -15.25 7.83 -2.83
C ALA A 98 -16.06 8.99 -3.42
N GLU A 99 -17.36 8.78 -3.66
CA GLU A 99 -18.27 9.84 -4.13
C GLU A 99 -18.36 11.01 -3.14
N LYS A 100 -18.50 10.70 -1.84
CA LYS A 100 -18.54 11.72 -0.78
C LYS A 100 -17.23 12.51 -0.69
N LEU A 101 -16.10 11.80 -0.69
CA LEU A 101 -14.77 12.40 -0.57
C LEU A 101 -14.42 13.25 -1.79
N HIS A 102 -14.78 12.80 -3.00
CA HIS A 102 -14.59 13.58 -4.23
C HIS A 102 -15.37 14.90 -4.20
N LEU A 103 -16.62 14.87 -3.71
CA LEU A 103 -17.44 16.08 -3.56
C LEU A 103 -16.88 17.05 -2.50
N GLN A 104 -16.33 16.52 -1.41
CA GLN A 104 -15.86 17.32 -0.27
C GLN A 104 -14.44 17.88 -0.47
N ALA A 105 -13.54 17.10 -1.05
CA ALA A 105 -12.11 17.43 -1.18
C ALA A 105 -11.52 16.89 -2.50
N PRO A 106 -11.97 17.39 -3.67
CA PRO A 106 -11.55 16.90 -4.98
C PRO A 106 -10.03 17.05 -5.26
N GLN A 107 -9.36 17.95 -4.54
CA GLN A 107 -7.89 18.10 -4.60
C GLN A 107 -7.12 16.93 -3.97
N HIS A 108 -7.77 16.16 -3.09
CA HIS A 108 -7.19 14.98 -2.44
C HIS A 108 -7.78 13.67 -3.00
N TYR A 109 -9.03 13.72 -3.44
CA TYR A 109 -9.78 12.59 -3.98
C TYR A 109 -10.24 12.94 -5.40
N PRO A 110 -9.42 12.70 -6.44
CA PRO A 110 -9.60 13.28 -7.77
C PRO A 110 -10.74 12.66 -8.59
N ASP A 111 -11.32 11.55 -8.14
CA ASP A 111 -12.40 10.85 -8.83
C ASP A 111 -13.41 10.27 -7.84
N ALA A 112 -14.60 9.92 -8.34
CA ALA A 112 -15.68 9.36 -7.54
C ALA A 112 -15.70 7.81 -7.55
N ASN A 113 -14.57 7.15 -7.83
CA ASN A 113 -14.52 5.71 -8.01
C ASN A 113 -13.85 5.00 -6.82
N HIS A 114 -14.28 3.76 -6.58
CA HIS A 114 -13.53 2.87 -5.70
C HIS A 114 -12.30 2.32 -6.40
N LYS A 115 -11.37 1.75 -5.62
CA LYS A 115 -10.12 1.22 -6.12
C LYS A 115 -9.83 -0.16 -5.52
N PRO A 116 -10.60 -1.21 -5.87
CA PRO A 116 -10.17 -2.57 -5.60
C PRO A 116 -8.90 -2.87 -6.40
N GLU A 117 -7.97 -3.58 -5.78
CA GLU A 117 -6.68 -3.91 -6.37
C GLU A 117 -6.35 -5.39 -6.15
N MET A 118 -5.54 -5.98 -7.02
CA MET A 118 -4.99 -7.32 -6.88
C MET A 118 -3.52 -7.29 -7.23
N ALA A 119 -2.69 -7.88 -6.37
CA ALA A 119 -1.27 -8.09 -6.63
C ALA A 119 -0.99 -9.58 -6.83
N ILE A 120 -0.21 -9.92 -7.87
CA ILE A 120 0.27 -11.26 -8.17
C ILE A 120 1.80 -11.21 -8.17
N ALA A 121 2.43 -12.00 -7.31
CA ALA A 121 3.88 -11.96 -7.13
C ALA A 121 4.64 -12.51 -8.34
N LEU A 122 5.64 -11.77 -8.82
CA LEU A 122 6.58 -12.22 -9.86
C LEU A 122 7.87 -12.76 -9.24
N THR A 123 8.33 -12.12 -8.15
CA THR A 123 9.38 -12.60 -7.25
C THR A 123 8.78 -12.85 -5.87
N PRO A 124 9.53 -13.34 -4.86
CA PRO A 124 9.08 -13.19 -3.48
C PRO A 124 8.66 -11.74 -3.22
N PHE A 125 7.40 -11.54 -2.83
CA PHE A 125 6.78 -10.23 -2.74
C PHE A 125 6.25 -10.01 -1.33
N GLN A 126 6.85 -9.05 -0.63
CA GLN A 126 6.53 -8.73 0.75
C GLN A 126 5.57 -7.55 0.82
N GLY A 127 4.52 -7.67 1.63
CA GLY A 127 3.52 -6.62 1.82
C GLY A 127 2.87 -6.67 3.20
N LEU A 128 2.23 -5.56 3.57
CA LEU A 128 1.30 -5.47 4.68
C LEU A 128 -0.13 -5.54 4.13
N CYS A 129 -1.02 -6.31 4.74
CA CYS A 129 -2.42 -6.36 4.31
C CYS A 129 -3.38 -6.72 5.45
N GLY A 130 -4.29 -5.79 5.75
CA GLY A 130 -5.32 -5.95 6.77
C GLY A 130 -4.77 -6.05 8.18
N PHE A 131 -5.66 -5.89 9.16
CA PHE A 131 -5.31 -6.04 10.57
C PHE A 131 -5.00 -7.51 10.89
N ARG A 132 -3.96 -7.72 11.70
CA ARG A 132 -3.60 -9.04 12.24
C ARG A 132 -4.56 -9.48 13.35
N PRO A 133 -4.57 -10.77 13.74
CA PRO A 133 -5.34 -11.23 14.89
C PRO A 133 -5.05 -10.40 16.14
N VAL A 134 -6.09 -10.09 16.91
CA VAL A 134 -5.97 -9.16 18.06
C VAL A 134 -5.03 -9.71 19.14
N GLU A 135 -4.94 -11.02 19.27
CA GLU A 135 -4.00 -11.74 20.13
C GLU A 135 -2.55 -11.35 19.84
N GLU A 136 -2.20 -11.21 18.57
CA GLU A 136 -0.87 -10.79 18.13
C GLU A 136 -0.62 -9.32 18.45
N ILE A 137 -1.60 -8.45 18.20
CA ILE A 137 -1.52 -7.01 18.52
C ILE A 137 -1.28 -6.84 20.03
N VAL A 138 -2.04 -7.56 20.85
CA VAL A 138 -1.88 -7.59 22.31
C VAL A 138 -0.50 -8.12 22.72
N THR A 139 0.07 -9.06 21.97
CA THR A 139 1.42 -9.54 22.20
C THR A 139 2.47 -8.46 21.90
N PHE A 140 2.33 -7.70 20.81
CA PHE A 140 3.20 -6.54 20.54
C PHE A 140 3.06 -5.45 21.60
N LEU A 141 1.83 -5.15 22.05
CA LEU A 141 1.60 -4.21 23.15
C LEU A 141 2.30 -4.64 24.46
N LYS A 142 2.58 -5.93 24.65
CA LYS A 142 3.34 -6.42 25.82
C LYS A 142 4.85 -6.38 25.59
N LYS A 143 5.30 -6.71 24.39
CA LYS A 143 6.73 -6.85 24.05
C LYS A 143 7.39 -5.54 23.63
N VAL A 144 6.61 -4.56 23.16
CA VAL A 144 7.10 -3.29 22.60
C VAL A 144 6.57 -2.11 23.45
N PRO A 145 7.22 -1.79 24.58
CA PRO A 145 6.87 -0.64 25.43
C PRO A 145 6.65 0.69 24.70
N GLU A 146 7.43 1.01 23.68
CA GLU A 146 7.34 2.26 22.92
C GLU A 146 6.05 2.30 22.07
N PHE A 147 5.64 1.14 21.55
CA PHE A 147 4.36 1.00 20.88
C PHE A 147 3.22 1.13 21.88
N GLN A 148 3.30 0.44 23.02
CA GLN A 148 2.30 0.53 24.07
C GLN A 148 2.13 1.95 24.61
N PHE A 149 3.23 2.70 24.74
CA PHE A 149 3.22 4.11 25.14
C PHE A 149 2.37 4.97 24.18
N LEU A 150 2.53 4.78 22.87
CA LEU A 150 1.75 5.53 21.87
C LEU A 150 0.26 5.16 21.87
N ILE A 151 -0.07 3.90 22.19
CA ILE A 151 -1.47 3.46 22.30
C ILE A 151 -2.11 3.96 23.59
N GLY A 152 -1.34 4.01 24.68
CA GLY A 152 -1.79 4.37 26.01
C GLY A 152 -2.39 3.20 26.80
N ASP A 153 -2.28 3.26 28.13
CA ASP A 153 -2.68 2.19 29.04
C ASP A 153 -4.17 1.83 28.94
N GLU A 154 -5.03 2.84 28.82
CA GLU A 154 -6.48 2.66 28.77
C GLU A 154 -6.90 1.88 27.53
N ALA A 155 -6.53 2.34 26.34
CA ALA A 155 -6.87 1.67 25.08
C ALA A 155 -6.25 0.27 24.99
N ALA A 156 -4.98 0.12 25.41
CA ALA A 156 -4.31 -1.18 25.42
C ALA A 156 -4.95 -2.18 26.40
N THR A 157 -5.42 -1.70 27.56
CA THR A 157 -6.12 -2.54 28.55
C THR A 157 -7.51 -2.91 28.06
N HIS A 158 -8.23 -1.95 27.47
CA HIS A 158 -9.54 -2.20 26.90
C HIS A 158 -9.46 -3.26 25.79
N LEU A 159 -8.54 -3.14 24.84
CA LEU A 159 -8.35 -4.15 23.79
C LEU A 159 -8.10 -5.56 24.35
N LYS A 160 -7.30 -5.67 25.42
CA LYS A 160 -7.03 -6.95 26.11
C LYS A 160 -8.28 -7.55 26.75
N GLN A 161 -9.13 -6.72 27.33
CA GLN A 161 -10.37 -7.17 27.96
C GLN A 161 -11.43 -7.59 26.92
N THR A 162 -11.43 -6.93 25.76
CA THR A 162 -12.42 -7.16 24.71
C THR A 162 -12.19 -8.41 23.88
N MET A 163 -11.04 -9.08 24.01
CA MET A 163 -10.71 -10.29 23.22
C MET A 163 -11.72 -11.43 23.37
N SER A 164 -12.45 -11.50 24.49
CA SER A 164 -13.49 -12.51 24.74
C SER A 164 -14.91 -12.05 24.41
N HIS A 165 -15.09 -10.86 23.84
CA HIS A 165 -16.39 -10.29 23.47
C HIS A 165 -16.72 -10.55 22.00
N ASP A 166 -17.89 -10.06 21.55
CA ASP A 166 -18.30 -10.17 20.15
C ASP A 166 -17.41 -9.34 19.20
N SER A 167 -17.51 -9.65 17.90
CA SER A 167 -16.66 -9.05 16.85
C SER A 167 -16.81 -7.53 16.75
N GLN A 168 -17.97 -6.97 17.10
CA GLN A 168 -18.21 -5.52 17.01
C GLN A 168 -17.51 -4.76 18.14
N ALA A 169 -17.53 -5.32 19.34
CA ALA A 169 -16.78 -4.77 20.48
C ALA A 169 -15.28 -4.79 20.18
N VAL A 170 -14.76 -5.92 19.68
CA VAL A 170 -13.34 -6.06 19.31
C VAL A 170 -12.94 -5.05 18.25
N ALA A 171 -13.75 -4.87 17.19
CA ALA A 171 -13.48 -3.90 16.14
C ALA A 171 -13.41 -2.46 16.68
N SER A 172 -14.33 -2.09 17.59
CA SER A 172 -14.35 -0.77 18.22
C SER A 172 -13.10 -0.53 19.09
N SER A 173 -12.67 -1.51 19.88
CA SER A 173 -11.45 -1.40 20.69
C SER A 173 -10.19 -1.33 19.82
N LEU A 174 -10.14 -2.07 18.72
CA LEU A 174 -9.04 -2.02 17.75
C LEU A 174 -8.97 -0.66 17.05
N GLN A 175 -10.12 -0.13 16.61
CA GLN A 175 -10.22 1.21 16.03
C GLN A 175 -9.73 2.28 17.01
N SER A 176 -10.08 2.16 18.30
CA SER A 176 -9.59 3.08 19.34
C SER A 176 -8.06 3.05 19.45
N CYS A 177 -7.45 1.86 19.49
CA CYS A 177 -5.99 1.72 19.53
C CYS A 177 -5.33 2.32 18.28
N PHE A 178 -5.81 1.96 17.09
CA PHE A 178 -5.26 2.49 15.84
C PHE A 178 -5.42 4.02 15.76
N SER A 179 -6.55 4.56 16.20
CA SER A 179 -6.79 6.00 16.28
C SER A 179 -5.82 6.72 17.23
N HIS A 180 -5.50 6.13 18.38
CA HIS A 180 -4.53 6.69 19.32
C HIS A 180 -3.14 6.80 18.69
N LEU A 181 -2.70 5.75 17.97
CA LEU A 181 -1.48 5.81 17.19
C LEU A 181 -1.56 6.97 16.18
N MET A 182 -2.56 6.97 15.30
CA MET A 182 -2.68 7.92 14.19
C MET A 182 -2.84 9.38 14.63
N LYS A 183 -3.34 9.62 15.84
CA LYS A 183 -3.47 10.97 16.44
C LYS A 183 -2.27 11.39 17.29
N SER A 184 -1.28 10.52 17.48
CA SER A 184 -0.09 10.83 18.26
C SER A 184 0.69 11.98 17.65
N GLU A 185 1.20 12.87 18.49
CA GLU A 185 2.02 13.99 18.03
C GLU A 185 3.30 13.48 17.34
N LYS A 186 3.63 14.05 16.18
CA LYS A 186 4.81 13.66 15.39
C LYS A 186 6.10 13.62 16.22
N LYS A 187 6.28 14.59 17.12
CA LYS A 187 7.47 14.65 18.00
C LYS A 187 7.56 13.43 18.92
N VAL A 188 6.42 13.00 19.49
CA VAL A 188 6.34 11.83 20.37
C VAL A 188 6.58 10.55 19.59
N VAL A 189 6.00 10.43 18.38
CA VAL A 189 6.27 9.29 17.48
C VAL A 189 7.75 9.16 17.16
N VAL A 190 8.42 10.28 16.81
CA VAL A 190 9.86 10.30 16.52
C VAL A 190 10.67 9.86 17.75
N GLU A 191 10.33 10.36 18.94
CA GLU A 191 11.01 10.01 20.18
C GLU A 191 10.87 8.51 20.49
N GLN A 192 9.65 7.99 20.46
CA GLN A 192 9.37 6.57 20.73
C GLN A 192 10.01 5.66 19.68
N LEU A 193 10.02 6.06 18.41
CA LEU A 193 10.67 5.29 17.36
C LEU A 193 12.20 5.23 17.57
N ASN A 194 12.83 6.35 17.94
CA ASN A 194 14.27 6.38 18.22
C ASN A 194 14.65 5.52 19.43
N LEU A 195 13.82 5.50 20.48
CA LEU A 195 14.00 4.61 21.63
C LEU A 195 13.91 3.14 21.22
N LEU A 196 12.91 2.79 20.40
CA LEU A 196 12.72 1.43 19.92
C LEU A 196 13.89 0.97 19.03
N VAL A 197 14.32 1.80 18.08
CA VAL A 197 15.48 1.54 17.21
C VAL A 197 16.74 1.33 18.04
N LYS A 198 16.98 2.18 19.04
CA LYS A 198 18.11 2.03 19.96
C LYS A 198 18.03 0.70 20.71
N ARG A 199 16.87 0.34 21.25
CA ARG A 199 16.69 -0.93 21.97
C ARG A 199 16.96 -2.13 21.06
N ILE A 200 16.34 -2.19 19.88
CA ILE A 200 16.53 -3.29 18.94
C ILE A 200 18.00 -3.41 18.53
N SER A 201 18.65 -2.29 18.20
CA SER A 201 20.06 -2.30 17.80
C SER A 201 20.98 -2.81 18.91
N GLN A 202 20.73 -2.41 20.16
CA GLN A 202 21.51 -2.87 21.32
C GLN A 202 21.29 -4.36 21.61
N GLN A 203 20.05 -4.84 21.52
CA GLN A 203 19.73 -6.24 21.75
C GLN A 203 20.31 -7.14 20.64
N ALA A 204 20.20 -6.72 19.38
CA ALA A 204 20.81 -7.42 18.26
C ALA A 204 22.35 -7.47 18.38
N ALA A 205 22.99 -6.36 18.76
CA ALA A 205 24.44 -6.33 19.01
C ALA A 205 24.88 -7.22 20.18
N ALA A 206 23.99 -7.48 21.14
CA ALA A 206 24.21 -8.42 22.23
C ALA A 206 23.94 -9.90 21.84
N GLY A 207 23.55 -10.17 20.60
CA GLY A 207 23.27 -11.52 20.10
C GLY A 207 21.86 -12.03 20.41
N ASN A 208 20.95 -11.18 20.89
CA ASN A 208 19.57 -11.56 21.13
C ASN A 208 18.75 -11.54 19.83
N ASN A 209 17.86 -12.52 19.66
CA ASN A 209 16.93 -12.57 18.53
C ASN A 209 15.80 -11.54 18.74
N MET A 210 15.55 -10.71 17.72
CA MET A 210 14.51 -9.66 17.71
C MET A 210 13.41 -9.91 16.65
N GLU A 211 13.38 -11.10 16.05
CA GLU A 211 12.39 -11.49 15.03
C GLU A 211 10.96 -11.45 15.58
N ASP A 212 10.79 -11.78 16.86
CA ASP A 212 9.48 -11.85 17.53
C ASP A 212 8.78 -10.49 17.69
N ILE A 213 9.48 -9.39 17.41
CA ILE A 213 8.95 -8.02 17.32
C ILE A 213 9.27 -7.34 15.99
N PHE A 214 9.60 -8.11 14.95
CA PHE A 214 9.97 -7.61 13.62
C PHE A 214 11.14 -6.60 13.64
N GLY A 215 12.17 -6.86 14.45
CA GLY A 215 13.28 -5.93 14.65
C GLY A 215 13.98 -5.49 13.36
N GLU A 216 14.30 -6.43 12.48
CA GLU A 216 14.97 -6.13 11.19
C GLU A 216 14.09 -5.27 10.28
N LEU A 217 12.81 -5.61 10.14
CA LEU A 217 11.86 -4.84 9.34
C LEU A 217 11.72 -3.41 9.90
N LEU A 218 11.59 -3.25 11.21
CA LEU A 218 11.49 -1.92 11.82
C LEU A 218 12.74 -1.08 11.55
N LEU A 219 13.95 -1.65 11.68
CA LEU A 219 15.19 -0.94 11.37
C LEU A 219 15.25 -0.52 9.89
N GLN A 220 14.84 -1.41 8.97
CA GLN A 220 14.76 -1.10 7.54
C GLN A 220 13.77 0.05 7.26
N LEU A 221 12.55 -0.04 7.82
CA LEU A 221 11.53 1.00 7.66
C LEU A 221 12.00 2.33 8.23
N HIS A 222 12.62 2.34 9.41
CA HIS A 222 13.16 3.56 10.00
C HIS A 222 14.28 4.18 9.16
N GLN A 223 15.16 3.36 8.57
CA GLN A 223 16.20 3.86 7.67
C GLN A 223 15.61 4.56 6.44
N GLN A 224 14.53 4.03 5.87
CA GLN A 224 13.86 4.57 4.69
C GLN A 224 12.90 5.72 5.02
N TYR A 225 12.27 5.68 6.19
CA TYR A 225 11.27 6.62 6.68
C TYR A 225 11.56 7.05 8.14
N PRO A 226 12.62 7.84 8.38
CA PRO A 226 12.99 8.23 9.74
C PRO A 226 11.88 9.04 10.41
N GLY A 227 11.42 8.55 11.57
CA GLY A 227 10.39 9.23 12.36
C GLY A 227 8.96 9.08 11.84
N ASP A 228 8.73 8.21 10.86
CA ASP A 228 7.40 7.98 10.29
C ASP A 228 6.56 7.01 11.14
N ILE A 229 5.29 7.37 11.35
CA ILE A 229 4.31 6.61 12.12
C ILE A 229 4.05 5.21 11.57
N GLY A 230 4.21 5.03 10.25
CA GLY A 230 4.04 3.75 9.56
C GLY A 230 5.02 2.67 10.05
N CYS A 231 6.14 3.04 10.69
CA CYS A 231 7.03 2.08 11.33
C CYS A 231 6.32 1.33 12.48
N PHE A 232 5.40 1.97 13.21
CA PHE A 232 4.61 1.32 14.27
C PHE A 232 3.39 0.58 13.71
N ALA A 233 2.88 0.98 12.55
CA ALA A 233 1.71 0.35 11.94
C ALA A 233 1.95 -1.13 11.57
N ILE A 234 3.20 -1.58 11.42
CA ILE A 234 3.51 -3.01 11.23
C ILE A 234 2.99 -3.89 12.37
N TYR A 235 2.84 -3.35 13.59
CA TYR A 235 2.32 -4.09 14.74
C TYR A 235 0.80 -4.28 14.70
N PHE A 236 0.10 -3.53 13.83
CA PHE A 236 -1.32 -3.69 13.58
C PHE A 236 -1.61 -4.57 12.36
N LEU A 237 -0.74 -4.59 11.35
CA LEU A 237 -1.02 -5.19 10.06
C LEU A 237 -0.37 -6.56 9.87
N ASN A 238 -0.99 -7.45 9.11
CA ASN A 238 -0.36 -8.73 8.74
C ASN A 238 0.84 -8.47 7.83
N LEU A 239 2.00 -9.02 8.16
CA LEU A 239 3.14 -9.09 7.25
C LEU A 239 3.06 -10.38 6.44
N LEU A 240 2.93 -10.24 5.12
CA LEU A 240 2.80 -11.34 4.18
C LEU A 240 4.03 -11.40 3.28
N THR A 241 4.44 -12.61 2.89
CA THR A 241 5.41 -12.83 1.82
C THR A 241 4.82 -13.83 0.83
N LEU A 242 4.38 -13.31 -0.31
CA LEU A 242 3.84 -14.10 -1.41
C LEU A 242 4.98 -14.73 -2.19
N LYS A 243 4.85 -16.02 -2.51
CA LYS A 243 5.72 -16.71 -3.46
C LYS A 243 5.32 -16.33 -4.89
N PRO A 244 6.23 -16.44 -5.88
CA PRO A 244 5.88 -16.25 -7.28
C PRO A 244 4.63 -17.03 -7.69
N GLY A 245 3.66 -16.34 -8.29
CA GLY A 245 2.35 -16.87 -8.68
C GLY A 245 1.26 -16.84 -7.60
N GLU A 246 1.60 -16.61 -6.33
CA GLU A 246 0.61 -16.31 -5.29
C GLU A 246 0.06 -14.88 -5.46
N ALA A 247 -1.17 -14.67 -5.02
CA ALA A 247 -1.88 -13.42 -5.19
C ALA A 247 -2.56 -12.97 -3.89
N MET A 248 -2.75 -11.66 -3.75
CA MET A 248 -3.60 -11.07 -2.73
C MET A 248 -4.54 -10.05 -3.36
N PHE A 249 -5.78 -10.04 -2.88
CA PHE A 249 -6.79 -9.05 -3.24
C PHE A 249 -6.90 -8.01 -2.13
N LEU A 250 -6.93 -6.74 -2.51
CA LEU A 250 -7.01 -5.60 -1.63
C LEU A 250 -8.42 -5.02 -1.71
N GLU A 251 -9.22 -5.35 -0.71
CA GLU A 251 -10.58 -4.84 -0.57
C GLU A 251 -10.59 -3.36 -0.23
N ALA A 252 -11.71 -2.70 -0.54
CA ALA A 252 -11.94 -1.34 -0.09
C ALA A 252 -11.89 -1.26 1.45
N ASN A 253 -11.37 -0.15 1.97
CA ASN A 253 -11.18 0.14 3.38
C ASN A 253 -10.23 -0.81 4.13
N VAL A 254 -9.44 -1.63 3.43
CA VAL A 254 -8.41 -2.47 4.05
C VAL A 254 -7.04 -1.79 3.97
N PRO A 255 -6.38 -1.50 5.11
CA PRO A 255 -5.05 -0.92 5.11
C PRO A 255 -4.01 -1.92 4.60
N HIS A 256 -3.17 -1.48 3.67
CA HIS A 256 -2.13 -2.30 3.05
C HIS A 256 -0.93 -1.47 2.60
N ALA A 257 0.21 -2.12 2.34
CA ALA A 257 1.40 -1.52 1.76
C ALA A 257 2.25 -2.57 1.05
N TYR A 258 2.85 -2.24 -0.08
CA TYR A 258 3.89 -3.10 -0.68
C TYR A 258 5.24 -2.74 -0.11
N LEU A 259 6.00 -3.71 0.37
CA LEU A 259 7.28 -3.48 1.04
C LEU A 259 8.46 -3.76 0.12
N LYS A 260 8.45 -4.89 -0.59
CA LYS A 260 9.56 -5.31 -1.45
C LYS A 260 9.18 -6.39 -2.46
N GLY A 261 9.78 -6.33 -3.65
CA GLY A 261 9.69 -7.36 -4.69
C GLY A 261 9.00 -6.86 -5.97
N ASP A 262 8.97 -7.72 -6.98
CA ASP A 262 8.29 -7.47 -8.24
C ASP A 262 6.90 -8.14 -8.24
N CYS A 263 5.89 -7.45 -8.74
CA CYS A 263 4.54 -7.98 -8.89
C CYS A 263 3.83 -7.46 -10.15
N VAL A 264 2.81 -8.19 -10.56
CA VAL A 264 1.74 -7.68 -11.43
C VAL A 264 0.66 -7.09 -10.53
N GLU A 265 0.13 -5.92 -10.89
CA GLU A 265 -1.03 -5.31 -10.25
C GLU A 265 -2.15 -5.08 -11.26
N CYS A 266 -3.38 -5.36 -10.85
CA CYS A 266 -4.57 -4.95 -11.58
C CYS A 266 -5.51 -4.21 -10.63
N MET A 267 -5.96 -3.02 -11.04
CA MET A 267 -6.77 -2.15 -10.21
C MET A 267 -7.88 -1.51 -11.03
N ALA A 268 -8.99 -1.14 -10.37
CA ALA A 268 -9.95 -0.25 -11.01
C ALA A 268 -9.32 1.12 -11.32
N CYS A 269 -9.81 1.80 -12.36
CA CYS A 269 -9.35 3.14 -12.72
C CYS A 269 -9.78 4.16 -11.65
N SER A 270 -8.89 4.45 -10.69
CA SER A 270 -9.04 5.47 -9.65
C SER A 270 -7.67 5.87 -9.09
N ASP A 271 -7.55 7.12 -8.66
CA ASP A 271 -6.38 7.67 -7.97
C ASP A 271 -6.66 7.95 -6.47
N ASN A 272 -7.84 7.57 -5.96
CA ASN A 272 -8.23 7.76 -4.56
C ASN A 272 -7.38 6.93 -3.60
N THR A 273 -6.73 7.59 -2.63
CA THR A 273 -5.83 6.94 -1.66
C THR A 273 -5.87 7.67 -0.33
N VAL A 274 -6.32 6.99 0.74
CA VAL A 274 -6.19 7.46 2.12
C VAL A 274 -4.91 6.87 2.69
N ARG A 275 -3.94 7.70 3.10
CA ARG A 275 -2.63 7.23 3.59
C ARG A 275 -2.60 7.14 5.12
N ALA A 276 -1.79 6.21 5.63
CA ALA A 276 -1.62 5.93 7.06
C ALA A 276 -0.16 5.88 7.53
N GLY A 277 0.81 6.16 6.66
CA GLY A 277 2.24 6.18 7.00
C GLY A 277 3.13 5.74 5.84
N LEU A 278 4.43 5.63 6.13
CA LEU A 278 5.51 5.37 5.16
C LEU A 278 5.45 6.34 3.97
N THR A 279 5.25 7.62 4.26
CA THR A 279 4.98 8.62 3.22
C THR A 279 5.33 10.04 3.66
N PRO A 280 5.95 10.85 2.77
CA PRO A 280 6.07 12.28 2.99
C PRO A 280 4.79 13.05 2.61
N LYS A 281 3.78 12.37 2.03
CA LYS A 281 2.56 13.00 1.52
C LYS A 281 1.53 13.22 2.64
N PHE A 282 0.46 13.94 2.31
CA PHE A 282 -0.67 14.17 3.20
C PHE A 282 -1.30 12.86 3.73
N ILE A 283 -1.60 12.85 5.03
CA ILE A 283 -2.27 11.77 5.78
C ILE A 283 -3.58 12.36 6.32
N ASP A 284 -4.71 11.85 5.86
CA ASP A 284 -6.05 12.31 6.22
C ASP A 284 -6.61 11.48 7.38
N VAL A 285 -6.06 11.69 8.59
CA VAL A 285 -6.40 10.92 9.80
C VAL A 285 -7.90 10.89 10.12
N PRO A 286 -8.68 11.98 9.94
CA PRO A 286 -10.13 11.92 10.17
C PRO A 286 -10.89 10.97 9.23
N THR A 287 -10.42 10.79 7.99
CA THR A 287 -11.04 9.90 7.00
C THR A 287 -10.60 8.44 7.16
N LEU A 288 -9.34 8.23 7.57
CA LEU A 288 -8.70 6.92 7.81
C LEU A 288 -9.37 6.13 8.96
#